data_AF-A0A8X6FM88-F1
#
_entry.id   AF-A0A8X6FM88-F1
#
_cell.length_a   1.000
_cell.length_b   1.000
_cell.length_c   1.000
_cell.angle_alpha   90.00
_cell.angle_beta   90.00
_cell.angle_gamma   90.00
#
_symmetry.space_group_name_H-M   'P 1'
#
loop_
_entity.id
_entity.type
_entity.pdbx_description
1 polymer ?
#
loop_
_entity_poly.entity_id
_entity_poly.type
_entity_poly.pdbx_seq_one_letter_code
_entity_poly.pdbx_strand_id
1 'polypeptide(L)' 'MFKNCRKEDLRIVALELGETLSEKVTIVELTEIIKENKYFKEDVEFVKELIQYTIEDRKKAEEDRKKAEEARLREK' A
#
# COMPACT_ATOMS: atom_id res chain seq x y z
N MET A 1 7.98 -12.07 0.15
CA MET A 1 7.61 -10.70 0.57
C MET A 1 7.39 -9.87 -0.68
N PHE A 2 6.38 -9.01 -0.69
CA PHE A 2 6.13 -8.08 -1.80
C PHE A 2 7.28 -7.06 -1.87
N LYS A 3 7.90 -6.89 -3.04
CA LYS A 3 9.12 -6.09 -3.20
C LYS A 3 8.78 -4.59 -3.04
N ASN A 4 9.55 -3.85 -2.26
CA ASN A 4 9.36 -2.40 -1.98
C ASN A 4 8.04 -2.01 -1.29
N CYS A 5 7.33 -2.98 -0.73
CA CYS A 5 6.07 -2.77 -0.03
C CYS A 5 6.32 -2.39 1.43
N ARG A 6 5.75 -1.28 1.89
CA ARG A 6 5.77 -0.83 3.29
C ARG A 6 4.58 -1.41 4.05
N LYS A 7 4.65 -1.37 5.39
CA LYS A 7 3.54 -1.76 6.27
C LYS A 7 2.24 -0.99 5.92
N GLU A 8 2.36 0.29 5.61
CA GLU A 8 1.23 1.15 5.25
C GLU A 8 0.57 0.71 3.94
N ASP A 9 1.37 0.33 2.94
CA ASP A 9 0.88 -0.17 1.65
C ASP A 9 0.02 -1.43 1.87
N LEU A 10 0.50 -2.40 2.66
CA LEU A 10 -0.27 -3.61 3.00
C LEU A 10 -1.53 -3.29 3.81
N ARG A 11 -1.47 -2.28 4.68
CA ARG A 11 -2.63 -1.85 5.47
C ARG A 11 -3.74 -1.31 4.56
N ILE A 12 -3.39 -0.47 3.59
CA ILE A 12 -4.34 0.07 2.61
C ILE A 12 -4.96 -1.07 1.81
N VAL A 13 -4.14 -1.97 1.27
CA VAL A 13 -4.60 -3.11 0.48
C VAL A 13 -5.57 -3.98 1.29
N ALA A 14 -5.23 -4.33 2.53
CA ALA A 14 -6.13 -5.12 3.36
C ALA A 14 -7.47 -4.41 3.60
N LEU A 15 -7.48 -3.09 3.83
CA LEU A 15 -8.72 -2.31 3.95
C LEU A 15 -9.53 -2.30 2.65
N GLU A 16 -8.87 -2.17 1.49
CA GLU A 16 -9.52 -2.22 0.17
C GLU A 16 -10.12 -3.60 -0.15
N LEU A 17 -9.48 -4.67 0.34
CA LEU A 17 -10.00 -6.04 0.27
C LEU A 17 -11.17 -6.28 1.25
N GLY A 18 -11.54 -5.29 2.06
CA GLY A 18 -12.64 -5.33 3.02
C GLY A 18 -12.27 -5.90 4.39
N GLU A 19 -10.98 -6.04 4.69
CA GLU A 19 -10.51 -6.55 5.99
C GLU A 19 -10.53 -5.47 7.07
N THR A 20 -10.83 -5.85 8.31
CA THR A 20 -10.77 -4.95 9.46
C THR A 20 -9.48 -5.15 10.23
N LEU A 21 -8.73 -4.08 10.45
CA LEU A 21 -7.38 -4.15 11.01
C LEU A 21 -7.30 -3.49 12.39
N SER A 22 -6.64 -4.18 13.32
CA SER A 22 -6.26 -3.60 14.62
C SER A 22 -5.15 -2.57 14.46
N GLU A 23 -5.10 -1.55 15.32
CA GLU A 23 -4.01 -0.56 15.32
C GLU A 23 -2.62 -1.18 15.51
N LYS A 24 -2.55 -2.30 16.25
CA LYS A 24 -1.31 -2.98 16.59
C LYS A 24 -0.88 -4.05 15.59
N VAL A 25 -1.60 -4.21 14.47
CA VAL A 25 -1.30 -5.24 13.47
C VAL A 25 0.13 -5.11 12.95
N THR A 26 0.84 -6.22 12.86
CA THR A 26 2.21 -6.30 12.36
C THR A 26 2.25 -6.51 10.85
N ILE A 27 3.41 -6.31 10.24
CA ILE A 27 3.57 -6.51 8.78
C ILE A 27 3.37 -7.99 8.38
N VAL A 28 3.72 -8.91 9.28
CA VAL A 28 3.56 -10.36 9.07
C VAL A 28 2.08 -10.71 9.09
N GLU A 29 1.36 -10.26 10.13
CA GLU A 29 -0.10 -10.46 10.24
C GLU A 29 -0.86 -9.86 9.05
N LEU A 30 -0.49 -8.65 8.59
CA LEU A 30 -1.08 -8.06 7.39
C LEU A 30 -0.89 -8.93 6.15
N THR A 31 0.30 -9.51 5.99
CA THR A 31 0.60 -10.40 4.87
C THR A 31 -0.22 -11.68 4.95
N GLU A 32 -0.43 -12.22 6.15
CA GLU A 32 -1.26 -13.41 6.37
C GLU A 32 -2.74 -13.11 6.10
N ILE A 33 -3.27 -12.00 6.62
CA ILE A 33 -4.64 -11.55 6.37
C ILE A 33 -4.91 -11.42 4.87
N ILE A 34 -4.02 -10.76 4.13
CA ILE A 34 -4.15 -10.61 2.67
C ILE A 34 -4.14 -11.98 1.98
N LYS A 35 -3.26 -12.90 2.39
CA LYS A 35 -3.19 -14.24 1.79
C LYS A 35 -4.41 -15.11 2.10
N GLU A 36 -5.01 -14.92 3.26
CA GLU A 36 -6.19 -15.67 3.69
C GLU A 36 -7.49 -15.12 3.10
N ASN A 37 -7.48 -13.87 2.64
CA ASN A 37 -8.61 -13.21 1.99
C ASN A 37 -9.06 -13.96 0.72
N LYS A 38 -10.38 -13.99 0.51
CA LYS A 38 -11.01 -14.69 -0.62
C LYS A 38 -10.48 -14.24 -1.98
N TYR A 39 -10.21 -12.94 -2.17
CA TYR A 39 -9.74 -12.40 -3.45
C TYR A 39 -8.33 -12.86 -3.75
N PHE A 40 -7.47 -13.01 -2.73
CA PHE A 40 -6.13 -13.55 -2.94
C PHE A 40 -6.16 -15.03 -3.30
N LYS A 41 -7.09 -15.81 -2.72
CA LYS A 41 -7.25 -17.23 -3.05
C LYS A 41 -7.88 -17.46 -4.42
N GLU A 42 -8.76 -16.56 -4.84
CA GLU A 42 -9.46 -16.63 -6.13
C GLU A 42 -8.60 -16.08 -7.28
N ASP A 43 -7.99 -14.90 -7.07
CA ASP A 43 -7.15 -14.23 -8.05
C ASP A 43 -5.93 -13.57 -7.36
N VAL A 44 -4.85 -14.36 -7.29
CA VAL A 44 -3.57 -13.91 -6.73
C VAL A 44 -2.99 -12.73 -7.53
N GLU A 45 -3.19 -12.70 -8.84
CA GLU A 45 -2.56 -11.69 -9.70
C GLU A 45 -3.25 -10.35 -9.54
N PHE A 46 -4.58 -10.33 -9.45
CA PHE A 46 -5.34 -9.15 -9.08
C PHE A 46 -4.83 -8.51 -7.78
N VAL A 47 -4.61 -9.31 -6.72
CA VAL A 47 -4.13 -8.76 -5.45
C VAL A 47 -2.68 -8.27 -5.53
N LYS A 48 -1.82 -8.92 -6.33
CA LYS A 48 -0.46 -8.41 -6.57
C LYS A 48 -0.48 -7.09 -7.34
N GLU A 49 -1.32 -6.97 -8.36
CA GLU A 49 -1.50 -5.73 -9.12
C GLU A 49 -2.02 -4.62 -8.21
N LEU A 50 -2.96 -4.93 -7.31
CA LEU A 50 -3.45 -4.00 -6.31
C LEU A 50 -2.33 -3.49 -5.40
N ILE A 51 -1.51 -4.40 -4.86
CA ILE A 51 -0.35 -4.04 -4.03
C ILE A 51 0.63 -3.16 -4.82
N GLN A 52 0.91 -3.51 -6.08
CA GLN A 52 1.80 -2.74 -6.92
C GLN A 52 1.26 -1.34 -7.19
N TYR A 53 -0.04 -1.23 -7.48
CA TYR A 53 -0.73 0.03 -7.68
C TYR A 53 -0.66 0.92 -6.43
N THR A 54 -0.93 0.38 -5.23
CA THR A 54 -0.81 1.14 -3.96
C THR A 54 0.61 1.68 -3.76
N ILE A 55 1.64 0.88 -4.07
CA ILE A 55 3.05 1.31 -3.96
C ILE A 55 3.35 2.45 -4.95
N GLU A 56 2.86 2.35 -6.18
CA GLU A 56 3.06 3.36 -7.22
C GLU A 56 2.33 4.66 -6.90
N ASP A 57 1.10 4.59 -6.40
CA ASP A 57 0.33 5.75 -5.97
C ASP A 57 1.03 6.50 -4.84
N ARG A 58 1.54 5.78 -3.83
CA ARG A 58 2.35 6.38 -2.76
C ARG A 58 3.59 7.08 -3.31
N LYS A 59 4.33 6.44 -4.23
CA LYS A 59 5.53 7.06 -4.82
C LYS A 59 5.20 8.33 -5.58
N LYS A 60 4.12 8.29 -6.37
CA LYS A 60 3.65 9.46 -7.12
C LYS A 60 3.28 10.61 -6.18
N ALA A 61 2.54 10.32 -5.11
CA ALA A 61 2.20 11.30 -4.09
C ALA A 61 3.44 11.88 -3.38
N GLU A 62 4.45 11.07 -3.07
CA GLU A 62 5.74 11.53 -2.52
C GLU A 62 6.47 12.45 -3.51
N GLU A 63 6.52 12.12 -4.80
CA GLU A 63 7.15 12.95 -5.83
C GLU A 63 6.42 14.28 -6.05
N ASP A 64 5.09 14.27 -6.10
CA ASP A 64 4.29 15.48 -6.28
C ASP A 64 4.42 16.43 -5.09
N ARG A 65 4.47 15.89 -3.86
CA ARG A 65 4.75 16.68 -2.65
C ARG A 65 6.14 17.32 -2.71
N LYS A 66 7.16 16.57 -3.14
CA LYS A 66 8.51 17.09 -3.27
C LYS A 66 8.59 18.23 -4.29
N LYS A 67 7.97 18.07 -5.46
CA LYS A 67 7.90 19.13 -6.48
C LYS A 67 7.20 20.38 -5.96
N ALA A 68 6.08 20.22 -5.24
CA ALA A 68 5.35 21.33 -4.65
C ALA A 68 6.17 22.08 -3.57
N GLU A 69 6.93 21.34 -2.76
CA GLU A 69 7.83 21.93 -1.76
C GLU A 69 9.00 22.68 -2.41
N GLU A 70 9.63 22.10 -3.43
CA GLU A 70 10.70 22.75 -4.20
C GLU A 70 10.22 24.04 -4.88
N ALA A 71 9.00 24.06 -5.43
CA ALA A 71 8.40 25.26 -6.01
C ALA A 71 8.24 26.37 -4.94
N ARG A 72 7.66 26.03 -3.78
CA ARG A 72 7.48 26.98 -2.66
C ARG A 72 8.79 27.54 -2.11
N LEU A 73 9.86 26.74 -2.10
CA LEU A 73 11.18 27.19 -1.66
C LEU A 73 11.87 28.11 -2.67
N ARG A 74 11.57 27.97 -3.97
CA ARG A 74 12.10 28.85 -5.03
C ARG A 74 11.39 30.21 -5.12
N GLU A 75 10.17 30.30 -4.59
CA GLU A 75 9.37 31.54 -4.55
C GLU A 75 9.60 32.37 -3.27
N LYS A 76 10.46 31.91 -2.34
CA LYS A 76 10.90 32.64 -1.15
C LYS A 76 12.27 33.28 -1.37
#